data_AF-A0A6G1DVC8-F1
#
_entry.id   AF-A0A6G1DVC8-F1
#
_cell.length_a   1.000
_cell.length_b   1.000
_cell.length_c   1.000
_cell.angle_alpha   90.00
_cell.angle_beta   90.00
_cell.angle_gamma   90.00
#
_symmetry.space_group_name_H-M   'P 1'
#
loop_
_entity.id
_entity.type
_entity.pdbx_description
1 polymer ?
#
loop_
_entity_poly.entity_id
_entity_poly.type
_entity_poly.pdbx_seq_one_letter_code
_entity_poly.pdbx_strand_id
1 'polypeptide(L)'
;MFLPERLDALWPFATAGAAGNDDPRVDPPAKAIASLPCRRALVAVATEDVLQDRGRQYAARLRDGAWGGEATLVESSGEDHCFHLSPKFNPSTVVLMGHVAEFIAKGKTSAPTRMLMKQRRHRLFRTRIGQRQFCSWS
;
A
#
# COMPACT_ATOMS: atom_id res chain seq x y z
N MET A 1 -7.79 -6.11 27.36
CA MET A 1 -6.48 -5.48 27.55
C MET A 1 -5.34 -6.49 27.66
N PHE A 2 -4.57 -6.62 26.57
CA PHE A 2 -3.28 -7.32 26.59
C PHE A 2 -2.27 -6.45 27.34
N LEU A 3 -1.50 -7.04 28.27
CA LEU A 3 -0.40 -6.32 28.93
C LEU A 3 0.80 -6.22 27.97
N PRO A 4 1.56 -5.11 27.96
CA PRO A 4 2.73 -4.95 27.09
C PRO A 4 3.73 -6.11 27.20
N GLU A 5 4.01 -6.58 28.42
CA GLU A 5 4.90 -7.72 28.67
C GLU A 5 4.43 -9.01 27.97
N ARG A 6 3.11 -9.23 27.88
CA ARG A 6 2.55 -10.40 27.17
C ARG A 6 2.70 -10.26 25.66
N LEU A 7 2.66 -9.04 25.12
CA LEU A 7 2.90 -8.81 23.70
C LEU A 7 4.37 -9.04 23.34
N ASP A 8 5.30 -8.57 24.17
CA ASP A 8 6.72 -8.73 23.91
C ASP A 8 7.18 -10.21 24.00
N ALA A 9 6.46 -11.05 24.72
CA ALA A 9 6.69 -12.49 24.74
C ALA A 9 6.11 -13.24 23.52
N LEU A 10 5.15 -12.63 22.79
CA LEU A 10 4.39 -13.32 21.75
C LEU A 10 5.26 -13.68 20.54
N TRP A 11 6.13 -12.77 20.10
CA TRP A 11 6.96 -13.02 18.91
C TRP A 11 8.08 -14.05 19.15
N PRO A 12 8.83 -14.00 20.26
CA PRO A 12 9.74 -15.09 20.62
C PRO A 12 9.01 -16.43 20.73
N PHE A 13 7.81 -16.46 21.32
CA PHE A 13 7.01 -17.67 21.40
C PHE A 13 6.61 -18.19 20.00
N ALA A 14 6.06 -17.32 19.15
CA ALA A 14 5.61 -17.67 17.80
C ALA A 14 6.75 -18.15 16.88
N THR A 15 7.98 -17.76 17.18
CA THR A 15 9.18 -18.17 16.44
C THR A 15 9.97 -19.29 17.11
N ALA A 16 9.43 -19.90 18.17
CA ALA A 16 10.12 -20.91 18.97
C ALA A 16 11.51 -20.44 19.47
N GLY A 17 11.63 -19.16 19.81
CA GLY A 17 12.86 -18.51 20.26
C GLY A 17 13.83 -18.11 19.15
N ALA A 18 13.49 -18.34 17.88
CA ALA A 18 14.39 -18.02 16.76
C ALA A 18 14.54 -16.51 16.50
N ALA A 19 13.61 -15.67 16.99
CA ALA A 19 13.69 -14.22 16.83
C ALA A 19 13.12 -13.43 18.02
N GLY A 20 13.67 -12.24 18.24
CA GLY A 20 13.17 -11.24 19.20
C GLY A 20 12.27 -10.19 18.55
N ASN A 21 11.79 -9.22 19.34
CA ASN A 21 10.84 -8.21 18.86
C ASN A 21 11.41 -7.21 17.84
N ASP A 22 12.74 -7.15 17.70
CA ASP A 22 13.42 -6.34 16.67
C ASP A 22 13.50 -7.05 15.30
N ASP A 23 12.83 -8.20 15.15
CA ASP A 23 12.76 -8.91 13.87
C ASP A 23 12.15 -7.99 12.79
N PRO A 24 12.78 -7.86 11.61
CA PRO A 24 12.26 -7.06 10.49
C PRO A 24 10.85 -7.44 10.02
N ARG A 25 10.34 -8.60 10.40
CA ARG A 25 8.96 -9.02 10.13
C ARG A 25 7.94 -8.34 11.04
N VAL A 26 8.36 -7.92 12.23
CA VAL A 26 7.55 -7.20 13.23
C VAL A 26 7.78 -5.70 13.14
N ASP A 27 9.04 -5.27 13.06
CA ASP A 27 9.41 -3.87 12.83
C ASP A 27 10.10 -3.71 11.46
N PRO A 28 9.33 -3.54 10.37
CA PRO A 28 9.90 -3.48 9.04
C PRO A 28 10.77 -2.23 8.86
N PRO A 29 12.01 -2.38 8.36
CA PRO A 29 12.89 -1.25 8.10
C PRO A 29 12.35 -0.38 6.98
N ALA A 30 12.73 0.90 6.95
CA ALA A 30 12.27 1.86 5.96
C ALA A 30 12.44 1.38 4.50
N LYS A 31 13.53 0.66 4.19
CA LYS A 31 13.75 0.05 2.86
C LYS A 31 12.69 -0.97 2.45
N ALA A 32 12.18 -1.75 3.41
CA ALA A 32 11.15 -2.75 3.16
C ALA A 32 9.80 -2.06 2.91
N ILE A 33 9.47 -1.05 3.72
CA ILE A 33 8.28 -0.21 3.53
C ILE A 33 8.34 0.49 2.15
N ALA A 34 9.50 1.04 1.78
CA ALA A 34 9.70 1.70 0.49
C ALA A 34 9.50 0.75 -0.71
N SER A 35 9.75 -0.55 -0.53
CA SER A 35 9.62 -1.57 -1.57
C SER A 35 8.21 -2.16 -1.73
N LEU A 36 7.23 -1.73 -0.93
CA LEU A 36 5.87 -2.24 -1.00
C LEU A 36 5.28 -2.03 -2.41
N PRO A 37 4.79 -3.08 -3.08
CA PRO A 37 4.35 -2.99 -4.48
C PRO A 37 3.00 -2.26 -4.64
N CYS A 38 2.22 -2.17 -3.56
CA CYS A 38 0.96 -1.44 -3.56
C CYS A 38 1.19 0.08 -3.54
N ARG A 39 0.17 0.84 -3.96
CA ARG A 39 0.21 2.31 -3.99
C ARG A 39 -0.77 2.98 -3.03
N ARG A 40 -1.56 2.16 -2.33
CA ARG A 40 -2.57 2.60 -1.37
C ARG A 40 -2.52 1.67 -0.15
N ALA A 41 -2.60 2.25 1.03
CA ALA A 41 -2.61 1.52 2.29
C ALA A 41 -3.61 2.19 3.24
N LEU A 42 -4.40 1.37 3.93
CA LEU A 42 -5.22 1.80 5.06
C LEU A 42 -4.66 1.17 6.31
N VAL A 43 -4.37 2.00 7.31
CA VAL A 43 -3.96 1.58 8.65
C VAL A 43 -5.08 1.97 9.60
N ALA A 44 -5.62 1.00 10.31
CA ALA A 44 -6.64 1.23 11.33
C ALA A 44 -6.02 1.01 12.72
N VAL A 45 -6.23 1.96 13.62
CA VAL A 45 -5.76 1.89 15.01
C VAL A 45 -6.93 2.15 15.95
N ALA A 46 -6.90 1.50 17.11
CA ALA A 46 -7.87 1.69 18.19
C ALA A 46 -7.15 2.37 19.36
N THR A 47 -7.75 3.39 19.99
CA THR A 47 -7.00 4.25 20.91
C THR A 47 -6.67 3.62 22.26
N GLU A 48 -7.39 2.57 22.65
CA GLU A 48 -7.11 1.83 23.88
C GLU A 48 -6.24 0.58 23.61
N ASP A 49 -5.85 0.36 22.35
CA ASP A 49 -4.97 -0.73 21.96
C ASP A 49 -3.52 -0.40 22.35
N VAL A 50 -2.89 -1.31 23.06
CA VAL A 50 -1.45 -1.28 23.40
C VAL A 50 -0.53 -1.20 22.17
N LEU A 51 -1.02 -1.55 20.98
CA LEU A 51 -0.31 -1.41 19.70
C LEU A 51 -0.56 -0.08 18.98
N GLN A 52 -1.36 0.84 19.54
CA GLN A 52 -1.76 2.08 18.85
C GLN A 52 -0.57 2.88 18.32
N ASP A 53 0.49 3.02 19.12
CA ASP A 53 1.64 3.85 18.77
C ASP A 53 2.48 3.21 17.67
N ARG A 54 2.58 1.87 17.67
CA ARG A 54 3.21 1.11 16.57
C ARG A 54 2.42 1.30 15.28
N GLY A 55 1.09 1.23 15.35
CA GLY A 55 0.21 1.48 14.21
C GLY A 55 0.35 2.90 13.64
N ARG A 56 0.34 3.93 14.52
CA ARG A 56 0.57 5.33 14.14
C ARG A 56 1.94 5.54 13.52
N GLN A 57 2.99 4.97 14.12
CA GLN A 57 4.34 5.05 13.60
C GLN A 57 4.45 4.41 12.21
N TYR A 58 3.82 3.26 12.01
CA TYR A 58 3.79 2.61 10.70
C TYR A 58 3.08 3.47 9.65
N ALA A 59 1.93 4.06 10.01
CA ALA A 59 1.22 4.99 9.13
C ALA A 59 2.06 6.25 8.79
N ALA A 60 2.79 6.81 9.76
CA ALA A 60 3.71 7.92 9.52
C ALA A 60 4.87 7.52 8.58
N ARG A 61 5.49 6.35 8.79
CA ARG A 61 6.54 5.83 7.89
C ARG A 61 6.03 5.62 6.46
N LEU A 62 4.77 5.23 6.28
CA LEU A 62 4.15 5.13 4.95
C LEU A 62 3.94 6.51 4.31
N ARG A 63 3.48 7.50 5.08
CA ARG A 63 3.18 8.86 4.60
C ARG A 63 4.43 9.68 4.29
N ASP A 64 5.39 9.65 5.20
CA ASP A 64 6.54 10.56 5.20
C ASP A 64 7.81 9.88 4.66
N GLY A 65 7.77 8.56 4.45
CA GLY A 65 8.89 7.77 3.96
C GLY A 65 8.98 7.66 2.44
N ALA A 66 9.92 6.82 1.98
CA ALA A 66 10.23 6.65 0.56
C ALA A 66 9.27 5.72 -0.23
N TRP A 67 8.15 5.29 0.37
CA TRP A 67 7.19 4.39 -0.30
C TRP A 67 6.46 5.05 -1.48
N GLY A 68 6.15 6.35 -1.38
CA GLY A 68 5.53 7.10 -2.47
C GLY A 68 4.11 6.64 -2.83
N GLY A 69 3.37 6.09 -1.87
CA GLY A 69 1.96 5.72 -1.98
C GLY A 69 1.03 6.63 -1.15
N GLU A 70 -0.28 6.40 -1.23
CA GLU A 70 -1.29 7.08 -0.42
C GLU A 70 -1.58 6.23 0.83
N ALA A 71 -1.33 6.78 2.02
CA ALA A 71 -1.68 6.16 3.29
C ALA A 71 -2.85 6.87 3.99
N THR A 72 -3.87 6.09 4.31
CA THR A 72 -5.05 6.50 5.10
C THR A 72 -4.92 5.93 6.51
N LEU A 73 -4.93 6.79 7.52
CA LEU A 73 -5.02 6.39 8.93
C LEU A 73 -6.47 6.55 9.41
N VAL A 74 -7.04 5.50 9.99
CA VAL A 74 -8.36 5.50 10.63
C VAL A 74 -8.16 5.24 12.11
N GLU A 75 -8.59 6.16 12.97
CA GLU A 75 -8.50 6.01 14.42
C GLU A 75 -9.90 5.78 15.00
N SER A 76 -10.08 4.67 15.74
CA SER A 76 -11.30 4.34 16.46
C SER A 76 -11.13 4.66 17.93
N SER A 77 -11.71 5.79 18.37
CA SER A 77 -11.61 6.27 19.74
C SER A 77 -12.38 5.39 20.71
N GLY A 78 -11.78 5.08 21.87
CA GLY A 78 -12.40 4.31 22.95
C GLY A 78 -12.47 2.80 22.68
N GLU A 79 -11.88 2.32 21.59
CA GLU A 79 -11.86 0.91 21.23
C GLU A 79 -10.56 0.22 21.65
N ASP A 80 -10.65 -1.03 22.10
CA ASP A 80 -9.49 -1.90 22.43
C ASP A 80 -9.14 -2.80 21.23
N HIS A 81 -8.02 -3.50 21.35
CA HIS A 81 -7.49 -4.44 20.37
C HIS A 81 -8.57 -5.39 19.82
N CYS A 82 -8.62 -5.52 18.50
CA CYS A 82 -9.56 -6.41 17.80
C CYS A 82 -11.06 -6.17 18.08
N PHE A 83 -11.49 -4.96 18.47
CA PHE A 83 -12.90 -4.65 18.73
C PHE A 83 -13.86 -5.06 17.59
N HIS A 84 -13.39 -4.99 16.34
CA HIS A 84 -14.17 -5.34 15.15
C HIS A 84 -14.43 -6.84 14.97
N LEU A 85 -13.79 -7.70 15.77
CA LEU A 85 -14.03 -9.15 15.81
C LEU A 85 -14.99 -9.54 16.95
N SER A 86 -15.42 -8.58 17.77
CA SER A 86 -16.35 -8.83 18.87
C SER A 86 -17.71 -9.31 18.34
N PRO A 87 -18.32 -10.35 18.94
CA PRO A 87 -19.66 -10.78 18.58
C PRO A 87 -20.75 -9.81 19.04
N LYS A 88 -20.42 -8.85 19.92
CA LYS A 88 -21.36 -7.82 20.38
C LYS A 88 -21.44 -6.71 19.34
N PHE A 89 -22.65 -6.20 19.13
CA PHE A 89 -22.84 -5.03 18.30
C PHE A 89 -22.00 -3.85 18.80
N ASN A 90 -21.27 -3.22 17.88
CA ASN A 90 -20.47 -2.04 18.15
C ASN A 90 -20.59 -1.06 16.95
N PRO A 91 -21.14 0.15 17.15
CA PRO A 91 -21.19 1.19 16.12
C PRO A 91 -19.83 1.52 15.50
N SER A 92 -18.75 1.53 16.28
CA SER A 92 -17.39 1.79 15.78
C SER A 92 -16.96 0.73 14.77
N THR A 93 -17.40 -0.52 14.94
CA THR A 93 -17.13 -1.60 13.97
C THR A 93 -17.79 -1.31 12.64
N VAL A 94 -19.03 -0.81 12.65
CA VAL A 94 -19.74 -0.44 11.42
C VAL A 94 -19.00 0.68 10.70
N VAL A 95 -18.54 1.70 11.43
CA VAL A 95 -17.75 2.81 10.87
C VAL A 95 -16.44 2.32 10.26
N LEU A 96 -15.67 1.51 11.00
CA LEU A 96 -14.41 0.95 10.50
C LEU A 96 -14.62 0.12 9.23
N MET A 97 -15.63 -0.76 9.23
CA MET A 97 -15.94 -1.59 8.06
C MET A 97 -16.40 -0.76 6.85
N GLY A 98 -17.08 0.36 7.09
CA GLY A 98 -17.38 1.36 6.06
C GLY A 98 -16.11 1.89 5.38
N HIS A 99 -15.13 2.34 6.17
CA HIS A 99 -13.84 2.79 5.63
C HIS A 99 -13.09 1.70 4.86
N VAL A 100 -13.10 0.45 5.33
CA VAL A 100 -12.50 -0.69 4.62
C VAL A 100 -13.19 -0.93 3.29
N ALA A 101 -14.52 -0.95 3.26
CA ALA A 101 -15.30 -1.15 2.04
C ALA A 101 -15.05 -0.03 1.01
N GLU A 102 -15.08 1.24 1.45
CA GLU A 102 -14.76 2.40 0.62
C GLU A 102 -13.34 2.34 0.07
N PHE A 103 -12.36 1.98 0.91
CA PHE A 103 -10.97 1.87 0.50
C PHE A 103 -10.79 0.83 -0.61
N ILE A 104 -11.43 -0.33 -0.49
CA ILE A 104 -11.42 -1.40 -1.50
C ILE A 104 -12.14 -0.95 -2.77
N ALA A 105 -13.32 -0.33 -2.65
CA ALA A 105 -14.11 0.13 -3.79
C ALA A 105 -13.36 1.17 -4.63
N LYS A 106 -12.71 2.16 -4.00
CA LYS A 106 -11.84 3.16 -4.66
C LYS A 106 -10.67 2.52 -5.41
N GLY A 107 -10.22 1.32 -5.00
CA GLY A 107 -9.11 0.61 -5.65
C GLY A 107 -9.49 -0.02 -6.98
N LYS A 108 -10.77 -0.30 -7.21
CA LYS A 108 -11.27 -0.91 -8.45
C LYS A 108 -11.48 0.11 -9.57
N THR A 109 -11.54 1.40 -9.24
CA THR A 109 -11.69 2.49 -10.21
C THR A 109 -10.32 2.92 -10.74
N SER A 110 -9.62 2.05 -11.46
CA SER A 110 -8.59 2.54 -12.38
C SER A 110 -9.30 3.21 -13.56
N ALA A 111 -9.05 4.50 -13.80
CA ALA A 111 -9.38 5.10 -15.08
C ALA A 111 -8.75 4.24 -16.20
N PRO A 112 -9.42 4.05 -17.35
CA PRO A 112 -8.79 3.37 -18.48
C PRO A 112 -7.54 4.16 -18.81
N THR A 113 -6.40 3.47 -18.90
CA THR A 113 -5.13 4.00 -19.40
C THR A 113 -5.40 4.86 -20.62
N ARG A 114 -5.48 6.18 -20.44
CA ARG A 114 -5.74 7.14 -21.51
C ARG A 114 -4.60 6.97 -22.50
N MET A 115 -4.92 6.39 -23.65
CA MET A 115 -4.10 6.23 -24.85
C MET A 115 -2.87 7.14 -24.87
N LEU A 116 -1.73 6.63 -24.41
CA LEU A 116 -0.42 7.22 -24.72
C LEU A 116 0.20 6.53 -25.95
N MET A 117 -0.60 6.37 -27.01
CA MET A 117 -0.12 6.02 -28.35
C MET A 117 -1.03 6.65 -29.41
N LYS A 118 -1.09 7.98 -29.45
CA LYS A 118 -1.56 8.69 -30.64
C LYS A 118 -0.74 9.95 -30.88
N GLN A 119 0.56 9.78 -31.12
CA GLN A 119 1.39 10.74 -31.85
C GLN A 119 2.70 10.10 -32.35
N ARG A 120 2.59 9.02 -33.14
CA ARG A 120 3.66 8.56 -34.05
C ARG A 120 3.08 8.14 -35.40
N ARG A 121 2.34 9.04 -36.04
CA ARG A 121 2.15 9.07 -37.50
C ARG A 121 2.20 10.54 -37.91
N HIS A 122 2.70 10.83 -39.11
CA HIS A 122 3.12 12.15 -39.65
C HIS A 122 4.60 12.53 -39.50
N ARG A 123 5.53 11.60 -39.79
CA ARG A 123 6.81 11.98 -40.41
C ARG A 123 7.48 10.84 -41.19
N LEU A 124 6.71 10.07 -41.96
CA LEU A 124 7.24 9.08 -42.92
C LEU A 124 6.29 8.93 -44.11
N PHE A 125 6.05 10.03 -44.81
CA PHE A 125 5.45 10.03 -46.16
C PHE A 125 5.97 11.26 -46.91
N ARG A 126 7.29 11.33 -47.14
CA ARG A 126 7.86 12.16 -48.20
C ARG A 126 9.32 11.85 -48.50
N THR A 127 9.57 10.71 -49.12
CA THR A 127 10.70 10.49 -50.05
C THR A 127 10.18 9.55 -51.14
N ARG A 128 9.50 10.10 -52.16
CA ARG A 128 9.96 10.09 -53.58
C ARG A 128 10.58 8.73 -53.94
N ILE A 129 9.84 7.77 -54.47
CA ILE A 129 9.38 7.68 -55.88
C ILE A 129 10.42 8.24 -56.86
N GLY A 130 11.03 7.30 -57.60
CA GLY A 130 11.54 7.50 -58.94
C GLY A 130 13.01 7.90 -59.02
N GLN A 131 13.85 6.96 -59.48
CA GLN A 131 14.88 7.12 -60.51
C GLN A 131 15.52 5.72 -60.68
N ARG A 132 14.89 4.88 -61.52
CA ARG A 132 15.60 3.81 -62.22
C ARG A 132 16.05 4.42 -63.55
N GLN A 133 17.35 4.42 -63.81
CA GLN A 133 17.88 4.48 -65.17
C GLN A 133 18.94 3.39 -65.31
N PHE A 134 18.88 2.74 -66.46
CA PHE A 134 19.59 1.54 -66.89
C PHE A 134 20.31 1.91 -68.21
N CYS A 135 21.52 1.35 -68.42
CA CYS A 135 22.37 1.33 -69.64
C CYS A 135 23.00 2.65 -70.13
N SER A 136 24.36 2.75 -70.11
CA SER A 136 25.37 2.50 -71.18
C SER A 136 25.32 3.57 -72.29
N TRP A 137 26.42 4.24 -72.68
CA TRP A 137 27.53 3.78 -73.52
C TRP A 137 28.84 4.57 -73.27
N SER A 138 29.96 3.86 -73.14
CA SER A 138 31.21 3.98 -73.95
C SER A 138 32.03 2.72 -73.72
#